data_AF-A0A550H6F6-F1
#
_entry.id   AF-A0A550H6F6-F1
#
_cell.length_a   1.000
_cell.length_b   1.000
_cell.length_c   1.000
_cell.angle_alpha   90.00
_cell.angle_beta   90.00
_cell.angle_gamma   90.00
#
_symmetry.space_group_name_H-M   'P 1'
#
loop_
_entity.id
_entity.type
_entity.pdbx_description
1 polymer ?
#
loop_
_entity_poly.entity_id
_entity_poly.type
_entity_poly.pdbx_seq_one_letter_code
_entity_poly.pdbx_strand_id
1 'polypeptide(L)'
;MPRLREEAERVRDLEPRDEPLVERATPSGDVVRVNLRPYMRRGGSLEALYGAMVESSKFGGDPMRFLRLWRRFKDAASRLNVALDEGEVCEIDDALGERGPVPMHHTAEYREAYYPAYRVARRVDLEAIGLL
;
A
#
# COMPACT_ATOMS: atom_id res chain seq x y z
N MET A 1 0.14 8.31 -15.19
CA MET A 1 -0.99 9.21 -14.86
C MET A 1 -2.39 8.64 -15.16
N PRO A 2 -2.71 8.08 -16.35
CA PRO A 2 -4.09 7.72 -16.72
C PRO A 2 -4.83 6.84 -15.69
N ARG A 3 -4.15 5.80 -15.18
CA ARG A 3 -4.70 4.90 -14.16
C ARG A 3 -5.06 5.57 -12.83
N LEU A 4 -4.26 6.54 -12.36
CA LEU A 4 -4.57 7.27 -11.12
C LEU A 4 -5.82 8.14 -11.30
N ARG A 5 -5.99 8.74 -12.47
CA ARG A 5 -7.17 9.54 -12.78
C ARG A 5 -8.43 8.67 -12.84
N GLU A 6 -8.38 7.54 -13.55
CA GLU A 6 -9.49 6.58 -13.60
C GLU A 6 -9.91 6.12 -12.20
N GLU A 7 -8.94 5.71 -11.38
CA GLU A 7 -9.22 5.26 -10.00
C GLU A 7 -9.79 6.42 -9.15
N ALA A 8 -9.29 7.65 -9.32
CA ALA A 8 -9.76 8.83 -8.60
C ALA A 8 -11.18 9.28 -9.01
N GLU A 9 -11.54 9.12 -10.28
CA GLU A 9 -12.89 9.37 -10.78
C GLU A 9 -13.86 8.34 -10.22
N ARG A 10 -13.52 7.05 -10.31
CA ARG A 10 -14.38 5.98 -9.82
C ARG A 10 -14.70 6.12 -8.33
N VAL A 11 -13.72 6.54 -7.53
CA VAL A 11 -13.92 6.65 -6.08
C VAL A 11 -14.70 7.89 -5.64
N ARG A 12 -14.91 8.88 -6.53
CA ARG A 12 -15.77 10.03 -6.24
C ARG A 12 -17.25 9.65 -6.14
N ASP A 13 -17.64 8.63 -6.90
CA ASP A 13 -19.03 8.17 -7.00
C ASP A 13 -19.38 7.10 -5.96
N LEU A 14 -18.39 6.66 -5.17
CA LEU A 14 -18.59 5.66 -4.11
C LEU A 14 -19.01 6.34 -2.80
N GLU A 15 -19.88 5.66 -2.06
CA GLU A 15 -20.30 6.10 -0.73
C GLU A 15 -19.10 6.35 0.20
N PRO A 16 -19.13 7.43 1.00
CA PRO A 16 -18.12 7.68 2.01
C PRO A 16 -18.00 6.51 2.98
N ARG A 17 -16.77 6.07 3.23
CA ARG A 17 -16.46 5.21 4.38
C ARG A 17 -15.58 5.99 5.35
N ASP A 18 -15.56 5.56 6.60
CA ASP A 18 -14.77 6.19 7.66
C ASP A 18 -13.28 5.78 7.60
N GLU A 19 -12.71 5.92 6.40
CA GLU A 19 -11.29 5.63 6.14
C GLU A 19 -10.45 6.86 6.49
N PRO A 20 -9.35 6.72 7.24
CA PRO A 20 -8.44 7.83 7.50
C PRO A 20 -7.81 8.32 6.19
N LEU A 21 -7.42 9.60 6.11
CA LEU A 21 -6.73 10.10 4.92
C LEU A 21 -5.40 9.38 4.68
N VAL A 22 -4.68 9.09 5.78
CA VAL A 22 -3.35 8.48 5.75
C VAL A 22 -3.25 7.36 6.78
N GLU A 23 -2.70 6.22 6.37
CA GLU A 23 -2.41 5.06 7.22
C GLU A 23 -0.92 4.70 7.17
N ARG A 24 -0.37 4.16 8.25
CA ARG A 24 1.02 3.70 8.24
C ARG A 24 1.14 2.41 7.41
N ALA A 25 2.04 2.39 6.44
CA ALA A 25 2.38 1.17 5.69
C ALA A 25 3.58 0.43 6.31
N THR A 26 4.43 1.13 7.06
CA THR A 26 5.56 0.56 7.79
C THR A 26 5.45 0.84 9.30
N PRO A 27 6.08 0.01 10.16
CA PRO A 27 6.08 0.25 11.61
C PRO A 27 6.67 1.61 12.03
N SER A 28 7.72 2.07 11.36
CA SER A 28 8.29 3.41 11.58
C SER A 28 7.37 4.53 11.08
N GLY A 29 6.47 4.20 10.16
CA GLY A 29 5.56 5.13 9.51
C GLY A 29 6.19 5.89 8.34
N ASP A 30 7.48 5.74 8.05
CA ASP A 30 8.18 6.48 6.98
C ASP A 30 7.55 6.27 5.61
N VAL A 31 6.82 5.16 5.43
CA VAL A 31 5.97 4.88 4.27
C VAL A 31 4.54 4.80 4.75
N VAL A 32 3.64 5.44 4.01
CA VAL A 32 2.22 5.52 4.31
C VAL A 32 1.36 5.16 3.12
N ARG A 33 0.10 4.82 3.39
CA ARG A 33 -0.98 4.72 2.41
C ARG A 33 -1.80 5.99 2.46
N VAL A 34 -2.03 6.63 1.32
CA VAL A 34 -2.97 7.74 1.15
C VAL A 34 -4.24 7.18 0.55
N ASN A 35 -5.35 7.22 1.30
CA ASN A 35 -6.64 6.75 0.80
C ASN A 35 -7.24 7.79 -0.16
N LEU A 36 -7.49 7.39 -1.40
CA LEU A 36 -7.96 8.24 -2.50
C LEU A 36 -9.36 8.79 -2.25
N ARG A 37 -10.29 8.03 -1.64
CA ARG A 37 -11.62 8.56 -1.31
C ARG A 37 -11.56 9.82 -0.43
N PRO A 38 -10.98 9.78 0.78
CA PRO A 38 -10.86 10.98 1.59
C PRO A 38 -9.96 12.05 0.95
N TYR A 39 -8.94 11.67 0.17
CA TYR A 39 -8.11 12.61 -0.58
C TYR A 39 -8.92 13.43 -1.59
N MET A 40 -9.73 12.76 -2.42
CA MET A 40 -10.57 13.40 -3.43
C MET A 40 -11.69 14.24 -2.79
N ARG A 41 -12.31 13.76 -1.70
CA ARG A 41 -13.33 14.51 -0.96
C ARG A 41 -12.81 15.83 -0.38
N ARG A 42 -11.52 15.90 -0.06
CA ARG A 42 -10.85 17.11 0.44
C ARG A 42 -10.33 18.03 -0.67
N GLY A 43 -10.59 17.69 -1.94
CA GLY A 43 -10.14 18.48 -3.09
C GLY A 43 -8.64 18.34 -3.40
N GLY A 44 -8.01 17.22 -3.01
CA GLY A 44 -6.59 16.98 -3.25
C GLY A 44 -6.21 16.98 -4.75
N SER A 45 -5.02 17.49 -5.07
CA SER A 45 -4.49 17.53 -6.44
C SER A 45 -3.89 16.17 -6.84
N LEU A 46 -4.40 15.56 -7.92
CA LEU A 46 -3.85 14.29 -8.41
C LEU A 46 -2.43 14.45 -8.95
N GLU A 47 -2.14 15.60 -9.55
CA GLU A 47 -0.82 15.97 -10.06
C GLU A 47 0.20 16.02 -8.92
N ALA A 48 -0.13 16.68 -7.81
CA ALA A 48 0.73 16.74 -6.64
C ALA A 48 0.96 15.34 -6.02
N LEU A 49 -0.10 14.56 -5.83
CA LEU A 49 -0.01 13.20 -5.30
C LEU A 49 0.89 12.31 -6.17
N TYR A 50 0.76 12.41 -7.49
CA TYR A 50 1.59 11.67 -8.41
C TYR A 50 3.04 12.12 -8.43
N GLY A 51 3.29 13.42 -8.29
CA GLY A 51 4.64 13.94 -8.08
C GLY A 51 5.31 13.30 -6.88
N ALA A 52 4.60 13.25 -5.74
CA ALA A 52 5.08 12.59 -4.53
C ALA A 52 5.29 11.08 -4.72
N MET A 53 4.40 10.40 -5.45
CA MET A 53 4.59 8.98 -5.79
C MET A 53 5.83 8.73 -6.65
N VAL A 54 6.11 9.61 -7.62
CA VAL A 54 7.28 9.52 -8.49
C VAL A 54 8.57 9.81 -7.72
N GLU A 55 8.56 10.76 -6.80
CA GLU A 55 9.72 11.00 -5.94
C GLU A 55 9.95 9.82 -5.00
N SER A 56 8.88 9.30 -4.39
CA SER A 56 8.93 8.15 -3.50
C SER A 56 9.42 6.88 -4.20
N SER A 57 9.16 6.69 -5.50
CA SER A 57 9.57 5.49 -6.22
C SER A 57 11.08 5.43 -6.51
N LYS A 58 11.79 6.55 -6.38
CA LYS A 58 13.25 6.59 -6.49
C LYS A 58 13.95 5.92 -5.30
N PHE A 59 13.23 5.71 -4.20
CA PHE A 59 13.75 5.05 -3.03
C PHE A 59 13.44 3.55 -3.05
N GLY A 60 14.49 2.73 -3.00
CA GLY A 60 14.36 1.29 -2.83
C GLY A 60 14.18 0.90 -1.36
N GLY A 61 13.35 -0.11 -1.12
CA GLY A 61 13.28 -0.76 0.20
C GLY A 61 14.57 -1.53 0.55
N ASP A 62 14.65 -2.04 1.78
CA ASP A 62 15.71 -2.98 2.20
C ASP A 62 15.16 -4.42 2.11
N PRO A 63 15.58 -5.23 1.12
CA PRO A 63 15.09 -6.59 0.94
C PRO A 63 15.37 -7.50 2.15
N MET A 64 16.54 -7.35 2.79
CA MET A 64 16.90 -8.15 3.95
C MET A 64 16.05 -7.79 5.16
N ARG A 65 15.73 -6.50 5.34
CA ARG A 65 14.77 -6.07 6.36
C ARG A 65 13.38 -6.62 6.09
N PHE A 66 12.93 -6.61 4.84
CA PHE A 66 11.64 -7.19 4.46
C PHE A 66 11.59 -8.69 4.82
N LEU A 67 12.57 -9.49 4.41
CA LEU A 67 12.63 -10.93 4.71
C LEU A 67 12.66 -11.21 6.22
N ARG A 68 13.37 -10.39 7.01
CA ARG A 68 13.35 -10.49 8.48
C ARG A 68 11.97 -10.21 9.06
N LEU A 69 11.25 -9.21 8.54
CA LEU A 69 9.90 -8.88 8.98
C LEU A 69 8.88 -9.93 8.54
N TRP A 70 9.02 -10.47 7.34
CA TRP A 70 8.19 -11.57 6.82
C TRP A 70 8.27 -12.81 7.72
N ARG A 71 9.49 -13.23 8.09
CA ARG A 71 9.67 -14.34 9.04
C ARG A 71 9.00 -14.05 10.39
N ARG A 72 9.20 -12.84 10.94
CA ARG A 72 8.56 -12.43 12.20
C ARG A 72 7.04 -12.40 12.11
N PHE A 73 6.49 -12.02 10.96
CA PHE A 73 5.05 -12.07 10.70
C PHE A 73 4.54 -13.52 10.76
N LYS A 74 5.18 -14.46 10.07
CA LYS A 74 4.79 -15.89 10.12
C LYS A 74 4.88 -16.46 11.54
N ASP A 75 5.97 -16.16 12.26
CA ASP A 75 6.15 -16.58 13.66
C ASP A 75 5.03 -16.02 14.56
N ALA A 76 4.67 -14.74 14.37
CA ALA A 76 3.61 -14.09 15.14
C ALA A 76 2.22 -14.64 14.80
N ALA A 77 1.93 -14.84 13.52
CA ALA A 77 0.66 -15.39 13.06
C ALA A 77 0.41 -16.80 13.63
N SER A 78 1.43 -17.66 13.60
CA SER A 78 1.39 -18.98 14.22
C SER A 78 1.13 -18.91 15.74
N ARG A 79 1.88 -18.06 16.46
CA ARG A 79 1.71 -17.90 17.93
C ARG A 79 0.35 -17.34 18.33
N LEU A 80 -0.22 -16.46 17.50
CA LEU A 80 -1.50 -15.81 17.76
C LEU A 80 -2.69 -16.58 17.18
N ASN A 81 -2.46 -17.76 16.57
CA ASN A 81 -3.47 -18.54 15.88
C ASN A 81 -4.26 -17.71 14.84
N VAL A 82 -3.56 -16.84 14.11
CA VAL A 82 -4.14 -16.12 12.97
C VAL A 82 -4.32 -17.12 11.84
N ALA A 83 -5.55 -17.29 11.36
CA ALA A 83 -5.84 -18.14 10.21
C ALA A 83 -5.17 -17.55 8.96
N LEU A 84 -4.21 -18.28 8.40
CA LEU A 84 -3.56 -18.01 7.13
C LEU A 84 -3.77 -19.22 6.21
N ASP A 85 -3.84 -18.97 4.91
CA ASP A 85 -3.76 -20.05 3.93
C ASP A 85 -2.30 -20.52 3.82
N GLU A 86 -2.03 -21.74 4.29
CA GLU A 86 -0.66 -22.29 4.29
C GLU A 86 -0.12 -22.46 2.87
N GLY A 87 -0.98 -22.76 1.88
CA GLY A 87 -0.60 -22.87 0.48
C GLY A 87 -0.13 -21.53 -0.07
N GLU A 88 -0.90 -20.47 0.14
CA GLU A 88 -0.52 -19.11 -0.28
C GLU A 88 0.78 -18.65 0.39
N VAL A 89 0.97 -18.96 1.68
CA VAL A 89 2.21 -18.62 2.39
C VAL A 89 3.41 -19.36 1.79
N CYS A 90 3.26 -20.63 1.41
CA CYS A 90 4.31 -21.40 0.74
C CYS A 90 4.64 -20.81 -0.64
N GLU A 91 3.63 -20.46 -1.44
CA GLU A 91 3.86 -19.84 -2.76
C GLU A 91 4.59 -18.51 -2.65
N ILE A 92 4.26 -17.70 -1.64
CA ILE A 92 4.96 -16.45 -1.36
C ILE A 92 6.40 -16.73 -0.90
N ASP A 93 6.63 -17.71 -0.04
CA ASP A 93 7.97 -18.10 0.39
C ASP A 93 8.84 -18.54 -0.79
N ASP A 94 8.32 -19.37 -1.69
CA ASP A 94 9.02 -19.82 -2.89
C ASP A 94 9.34 -18.63 -3.80
N ALA A 95 8.36 -17.76 -4.05
CA ALA A 95 8.57 -16.56 -4.87
C ALA A 95 9.63 -15.61 -4.28
N LEU A 96 9.64 -15.46 -2.95
CA LEU A 96 10.65 -14.67 -2.23
C LEU A 96 12.03 -15.34 -2.27
N GLY A 97 12.10 -16.68 -2.24
CA GLY A 97 13.35 -17.44 -2.36
C GLY A 97 13.97 -17.35 -3.75
N GLU A 98 13.14 -17.42 -4.80
CA GLU A 98 13.60 -17.37 -6.20
C GLU A 98 14.00 -15.97 -6.66
N ARG A 99 13.20 -14.95 -6.33
CA ARG A 99 13.31 -13.62 -6.93
C ARG A 99 13.53 -12.49 -5.93
N GLY A 100 13.53 -12.80 -4.63
CA GLY A 100 13.51 -11.80 -3.58
C GLY A 100 12.18 -11.02 -3.52
N PRO A 101 12.08 -10.02 -2.62
CA PRO A 101 10.91 -9.17 -2.51
C PRO A 101 10.68 -8.34 -3.78
N VAL A 102 9.64 -8.68 -4.52
CA VAL A 102 9.16 -7.92 -5.67
C VAL A 102 7.74 -7.39 -5.41
N PRO A 103 7.32 -6.28 -6.03
CA PRO A 103 5.93 -5.84 -5.94
C PRO A 103 4.97 -6.93 -6.40
N MET A 104 4.06 -7.34 -5.51
CA MET A 104 3.02 -8.32 -5.80
C MET A 104 1.70 -7.60 -6.09
N HIS A 105 0.89 -8.17 -6.99
CA HIS A 105 -0.42 -7.65 -7.29
C HIS A 105 -1.46 -8.15 -6.29
N HIS A 106 -2.48 -7.33 -6.04
CA HIS A 106 -3.63 -7.73 -5.25
C HIS A 106 -4.40 -8.86 -5.93
N THR A 107 -4.97 -9.76 -5.14
CA THR A 107 -5.89 -10.80 -5.59
C THR A 107 -7.12 -10.20 -6.26
N ALA A 108 -7.80 -10.97 -7.11
CA ALA A 108 -8.99 -10.50 -7.82
C ALA A 108 -10.11 -10.15 -6.83
N GLU A 109 -10.28 -10.98 -5.80
CA GLU A 109 -11.27 -10.85 -4.72
C GLU A 109 -11.02 -9.56 -3.94
N TYR A 110 -9.76 -9.27 -3.57
CA TYR A 110 -9.43 -8.03 -2.88
C TYR A 110 -9.68 -6.81 -3.77
N ARG A 111 -9.34 -6.91 -5.06
CA ARG A 111 -9.60 -5.83 -6.02
C ARG A 111 -11.08 -5.57 -6.22
N GLU A 112 -11.91 -6.60 -6.24
CA GLU A 112 -13.35 -6.47 -6.38
C GLU A 112 -14.01 -5.91 -5.11
N ALA A 113 -13.66 -6.45 -3.94
CA ALA A 113 -14.27 -6.07 -2.67
C ALA A 113 -13.85 -4.68 -2.18
N TYR A 114 -12.58 -4.30 -2.40
CA TYR A 114 -12.01 -3.09 -1.83
C TYR A 114 -11.62 -2.04 -2.86
N TYR A 115 -11.51 -2.44 -4.13
CA TYR A 115 -11.03 -1.59 -5.23
C TYR A 115 -9.89 -0.68 -4.75
N PRO A 116 -8.72 -1.24 -4.36
CA PRO A 116 -7.77 -0.59 -3.48
C PRO A 116 -7.43 0.82 -3.95
N ALA A 117 -8.13 1.76 -3.33
CA ALA A 117 -8.17 3.14 -3.70
C ALA A 117 -7.16 3.88 -2.83
N TYR A 118 -5.92 3.41 -2.82
CA TYR A 118 -4.87 4.06 -2.05
C TYR A 118 -3.57 4.15 -2.83
N ARG A 119 -2.67 5.02 -2.36
CA ARG A 119 -1.32 5.18 -2.86
C ARG A 119 -0.30 5.03 -1.77
N VAL A 120 0.75 4.26 -2.07
CA VAL A 120 1.88 4.09 -1.17
C VAL A 120 2.94 5.10 -1.55
N ALA A 121 3.36 5.93 -0.59
CA ALA A 121 4.43 6.89 -0.76
C ALA A 121 5.19 7.09 0.57
N ARG A 122 6.42 7.59 0.51
CA ARG A 122 7.13 8.02 1.72
C ARG A 122 6.44 9.25 2.31
N ARG A 123 6.40 9.33 3.63
CA ARG A 123 5.81 10.47 4.37
C ARG A 123 6.46 11.79 3.95
N VAL A 124 7.79 11.84 3.88
CA VAL A 124 8.57 13.02 3.48
C VAL A 124 8.14 13.59 2.12
N ASP A 125 7.83 12.73 1.15
CA ASP A 125 7.42 13.19 -0.19
C ASP A 125 5.99 13.76 -0.19
N LEU A 126 5.15 13.32 0.76
CA LEU A 126 3.80 13.83 0.97
C LEU A 126 3.79 15.14 1.79
N GLU A 127 4.67 15.27 2.78
CA GLU A 127 4.91 16.53 3.51
C GLU A 127 5.40 17.62 2.56
N ALA A 128 6.27 17.28 1.60
CA ALA A 128 6.78 18.22 0.60
C ALA A 128 5.68 18.83 -0.30
N ILE A 129 4.54 18.16 -0.45
CA ILE A 129 3.36 18.67 -1.18
C ILE A 129 2.28 19.24 -0.25
N GLY A 130 2.56 19.35 1.06
CA GLY A 130 1.64 19.88 2.06
C GLY A 130 0.45 18.98 2.38
N LEU A 131 0.55 17.67 2.12
CA LEU A 131 -0.53 16.71 2.44
C LEU A 131 -0.50 16.29 3.92
N LEU A 132 0.69 16.30 4.53
CA LEU A 132 0.97 15.87 5.90
C LEU A 132 1.68 16.97 6.68
#